data_AF-A0A432QJQ0-F1
#
_entry.id   AF-A0A432QJQ0-F1
#
_cell.length_a   1.000
_cell.length_b   1.000
_cell.length_c   1.000
_cell.angle_alpha   90.00
_cell.angle_beta   90.00
_cell.angle_gamma   90.00
#
_symmetry.space_group_name_H-M   'P 1'
#
loop_
_entity.id
_entity.type
_entity.pdbx_description
1 polymer ?
#
loop_
_entity_poly.entity_id
_entity_poly.type
_entity_poly.pdbx_seq_one_letter_code
_entity_poly.pdbx_strand_id
1 'polypeptide(L)'
;MDAATSRTIRIGTAHIGLVGLDTAINEAAARNLSQAEAMDFLYRAIREKNYIPSGMVEKYRIALFNEYTKHLNNDKINDEGLVLRIFGPGCVSCNGLQNLAIEVLAEMNIAADIEQIHDPDEIGRAGVLQTPALMINGQLKSSGLLPTRALLEQWIREVSG
;
A
#
# COMPACT_ATOMS: atom_id res chain seq x y z
N MET A 1 26.19 12.32 19.51
CA MET A 1 25.99 10.87 19.34
C MET A 1 24.60 10.72 18.75
N ASP A 2 24.49 10.73 17.41
CA ASP A 2 23.19 10.52 16.77
C ASP A 2 22.81 9.05 16.97
N ALA A 3 21.78 8.82 17.78
CA ALA A 3 21.17 7.50 17.89
C ALA A 3 20.60 7.16 16.51
N ALA A 4 21.23 6.22 15.81
CA ALA A 4 20.77 5.80 14.50
C ALA A 4 19.37 5.20 14.65
N THR A 5 18.34 5.99 14.31
CA THR A 5 16.95 5.57 14.41
C THR A 5 16.71 4.44 13.41
N SER A 6 16.02 3.40 13.87
CA SER A 6 15.57 2.29 13.04
C SER A 6 14.13 2.52 12.61
N ARG A 7 13.86 2.40 11.30
CA ARG A 7 12.50 2.42 10.75
C ARG A 7 12.14 1.03 10.26
N THR A 8 10.93 0.58 10.62
CA THR A 8 10.42 -0.73 10.22
C THR A 8 9.72 -0.63 8.88
N ILE A 9 10.08 -1.52 7.94
CA ILE A 9 9.47 -1.60 6.61
C ILE A 9 9.09 -3.04 6.27
N ARG A 10 8.13 -3.21 5.35
CA ARG A 10 7.72 -4.54 4.88
C ARG A 10 8.62 -5.00 3.74
N ILE A 11 9.24 -6.17 3.89
CA ILE A 11 10.05 -6.82 2.87
C ILE A 11 9.49 -8.23 2.61
N GLY A 12 8.73 -8.37 1.54
CA GLY A 12 7.92 -9.57 1.32
C GLY A 12 6.83 -9.68 2.40
N THR A 13 6.86 -10.77 3.18
CA THR A 13 5.93 -11.02 4.29
C THR A 13 6.48 -10.57 5.65
N ALA A 14 7.75 -10.19 5.73
CA ALA A 14 8.41 -9.86 6.99
C ALA A 14 8.44 -8.34 7.25
N HIS A 15 8.39 -7.95 8.52
CA HIS A 15 8.66 -6.59 8.98
C HIS A 15 10.12 -6.51 9.44
N ILE A 16 10.91 -5.67 8.79
CA ILE A 16 12.35 -5.55 9.03
C ILE A 16 12.65 -4.13 9.52
N GLY A 17 13.32 -4.02 10.67
CA GLY A 17 13.86 -2.75 11.15
C GLY A 17 15.18 -2.41 10.45
N LEU A 18 15.23 -1.26 9.77
CA LEU A 18 16.42 -0.78 9.08
C LEU A 18 16.95 0.48 9.76
N VAL A 19 18.20 0.41 10.19
CA VAL A 19 18.91 1.52 10.84
C VAL A 19 19.37 2.53 9.79
N GLY A 20 19.05 3.81 10.00
CA GLY A 20 19.49 4.91 9.13
C GLY A 20 18.69 5.07 7.83
N LEU A 21 17.52 4.42 7.73
CA LEU A 21 16.66 4.49 6.55
C LEU A 21 16.18 5.92 6.25
N ASP A 22 15.68 6.63 7.26
CA ASP A 22 15.17 7.99 7.07
C ASP A 22 16.28 8.95 6.59
N THR A 23 17.49 8.82 7.13
CA THR A 23 18.65 9.58 6.66
C THR A 23 18.96 9.28 5.20
N ALA A 24 19.01 8.01 4.83
CA ALA A 24 19.29 7.61 3.44
C ALA A 24 18.21 8.12 2.47
N ILE A 25 16.94 8.06 2.86
CA ILE A 25 15.82 8.58 2.07
C ILE A 25 15.92 10.10 1.89
N ASN A 26 16.15 10.84 2.98
CA ASN A 26 16.29 12.29 2.94
C ASN A 26 17.47 12.74 2.06
N GLU A 27 18.62 12.05 2.18
CA GLU A 27 19.78 12.31 1.34
C GLU A 27 19.55 12.00 -0.12
N ALA A 28 18.83 10.91 -0.42
CA ALA A 28 18.43 10.58 -1.78
C ALA A 28 17.48 11.65 -2.35
N ALA A 29 16.53 12.13 -1.55
CA ALA A 29 15.52 13.10 -1.97
C ALA A 29 16.09 14.50 -2.20
N ALA A 30 17.13 14.86 -1.43
CA ALA A 30 17.87 16.09 -1.63
C ALA A 30 18.71 16.09 -2.92
N ARG A 31 18.89 14.93 -3.56
CA ARG A 31 19.66 14.77 -4.80
C ARG A 31 18.70 14.56 -5.97
N ASN A 32 18.99 15.18 -7.11
CA ASN A 32 18.21 14.99 -8.33
C ASN A 32 18.61 13.70 -9.06
N LEU A 33 18.47 12.56 -8.38
CA LEU A 33 18.89 11.24 -8.88
C LEU A 33 17.82 10.66 -9.80
N SER A 34 18.26 9.93 -10.83
CA SER A 34 17.38 9.01 -11.55
C SER A 34 16.92 7.87 -10.63
N GLN A 35 15.83 7.19 -11.01
CA GLN A 35 15.31 6.04 -10.28
C GLN A 35 16.38 4.97 -10.00
N ALA A 36 17.18 4.61 -11.01
CA ALA A 36 18.22 3.60 -10.87
C ALA A 36 19.33 4.03 -9.89
N GLU A 37 19.71 5.31 -9.93
CA GLU A 37 20.71 5.88 -9.02
C GLU A 37 20.19 5.95 -7.58
N ALA A 38 18.93 6.34 -7.38
CA ALA A 38 18.30 6.37 -6.06
C ALA A 38 18.23 4.95 -5.45
N MET A 39 17.81 3.95 -6.23
CA MET A 39 17.79 2.55 -5.79
C MET A 39 19.17 2.06 -5.35
N ASP A 40 20.20 2.33 -6.15
CA ASP A 40 21.56 1.89 -5.84
C ASP A 40 22.14 2.64 -4.62
N PHE A 41 21.89 3.94 -4.53
CA PHE A 41 22.28 4.77 -3.40
C PHE A 41 21.66 4.26 -2.08
N LEU A 42 20.34 4.08 -2.05
CA LEU A 42 19.62 3.61 -0.86
C LEU A 42 20.11 2.24 -0.42
N TYR A 43 20.27 1.31 -1.37
CA TYR A 43 20.76 -0.02 -1.06
C TYR A 43 22.18 0.00 -0.47
N ARG A 44 23.09 0.81 -1.04
CA ARG A 44 24.46 0.98 -0.53
C ARG A 44 24.47 1.59 0.88
N ALA A 45 23.70 2.64 1.10
CA ALA A 45 23.64 3.30 2.41
C ALA A 45 23.10 2.36 3.51
N ILE A 46 22.10 1.53 3.18
CA ILE A 46 21.46 0.65 4.17
C ILE A 46 22.30 -0.59 4.47
N ARG A 47 22.92 -1.21 3.46
CA ARG A 47 23.73 -2.43 3.67
C ARG A 47 24.98 -2.20 4.51
N GLU A 48 25.46 -0.96 4.62
CA GLU A 48 26.62 -0.62 5.47
C GLU A 48 26.31 -0.79 6.95
N LYS A 49 25.03 -0.62 7.33
CA LYS A 49 24.59 -0.64 8.73
C LYS A 49 23.68 -1.81 9.07
N ASN A 50 23.25 -2.60 8.07
CA ASN A 50 22.23 -3.64 8.21
C ASN A 50 22.64 -4.92 7.49
N TYR A 51 22.30 -6.08 8.07
CA TYR A 51 22.48 -7.36 7.41
C TYR A 51 21.41 -7.56 6.34
N ILE A 52 21.84 -7.73 5.08
CA ILE A 52 20.98 -8.06 3.96
C ILE A 52 21.43 -9.41 3.40
N PRO A 53 20.58 -10.46 3.46
CA PRO A 53 20.88 -11.74 2.83
C PRO A 53 21.07 -11.60 1.32
N SER A 54 22.08 -12.26 0.76
CA SER A 54 22.39 -12.21 -0.68
C SER A 54 21.22 -12.66 -1.57
N GLY A 55 20.42 -13.64 -1.12
CA GLY A 55 19.22 -14.09 -1.82
C GLY A 55 18.02 -13.14 -1.75
N MET A 56 18.12 -12.05 -0.98
CA MET A 56 17.02 -11.10 -0.74
C MET A 56 17.32 -9.70 -1.28
N VAL A 57 18.45 -9.49 -1.95
CA VAL A 57 18.91 -8.18 -2.43
C VAL A 57 17.84 -7.46 -3.25
N GLU A 58 17.21 -8.15 -4.19
CA GLU A 58 16.21 -7.54 -5.06
C GLU A 58 14.97 -7.07 -4.29
N LYS A 59 14.48 -7.90 -3.35
CA LYS A 59 13.35 -7.54 -2.49
C LYS A 59 13.66 -6.33 -1.62
N TYR A 60 14.89 -6.23 -1.12
CA TYR A 60 15.34 -5.05 -0.37
C TYR A 60 15.41 -3.81 -1.26
N ARG A 61 15.98 -3.91 -2.46
CA ARG A 61 16.05 -2.79 -3.41
C ARG A 61 14.66 -2.23 -3.72
N ILE A 62 13.70 -3.11 -4.03
CA ILE A 62 12.30 -2.73 -4.28
C ILE A 62 11.68 -2.08 -3.04
N ALA A 63 11.80 -2.70 -1.87
CA ALA A 63 11.21 -2.18 -0.64
C ALA A 63 11.77 -0.81 -0.25
N LEU A 64 13.09 -0.61 -0.35
CA LEU A 64 13.76 0.66 -0.10
C LEU A 64 13.29 1.75 -1.05
N PHE A 65 13.18 1.41 -2.34
CA PHE A 65 12.71 2.36 -3.35
C PHE A 65 11.26 2.76 -3.12
N ASN A 66 10.39 1.82 -2.76
CA ASN A 66 8.99 2.12 -2.43
C ASN A 66 8.89 3.12 -1.27
N GLU A 67 9.70 2.95 -0.22
CA GLU A 67 9.73 3.89 0.91
C GLU A 67 10.28 5.26 0.52
N TYR A 68 11.28 5.31 -0.35
CA TYR A 68 11.79 6.54 -0.93
C TYR A 68 10.73 7.28 -1.75
N THR A 69 10.04 6.58 -2.65
CA THR A 69 8.96 7.14 -3.46
C THR A 69 7.82 7.65 -2.59
N LYS A 70 7.43 6.90 -1.54
CA LYS A 70 6.45 7.37 -0.55
C LYS A 70 6.89 8.67 0.13
N HIS A 71 8.17 8.79 0.46
CA HIS A 71 8.72 10.00 1.08
C HIS A 71 8.75 11.19 0.13
N LEU A 72 9.09 11.00 -1.15
CA LEU A 72 8.98 12.06 -2.17
C LEU A 72 7.53 12.49 -2.36
N ASN A 73 6.62 11.53 -2.31
CA ASN A 73 5.19 11.72 -2.51
C ASN A 73 4.44 12.04 -1.21
N ASN A 74 5.10 12.59 -0.18
CA ASN A 74 4.48 12.94 1.11
C ASN A 74 3.43 14.08 1.04
N ASP A 75 2.87 14.34 -0.15
CA ASP A 75 1.68 15.17 -0.40
C ASP A 75 0.65 14.50 -1.34
N LYS A 76 0.91 13.28 -1.86
CA LYS A 76 -0.03 12.50 -2.69
C LYS A 76 0.23 11.00 -2.54
N ILE A 77 -0.65 10.31 -1.82
CA ILE A 77 -0.85 8.86 -2.01
C ILE A 77 -1.35 8.68 -3.45
N ASN A 78 -0.43 8.60 -4.40
CA ASN A 78 -0.72 8.14 -5.75
C ASN A 78 -0.28 6.67 -5.83
N ASP A 79 -1.22 5.89 -5.34
CA ASP A 79 -1.53 4.53 -5.75
C ASP A 79 -1.50 4.46 -7.29
N GLU A 80 -0.42 3.96 -7.89
CA GLU A 80 -0.45 3.56 -9.32
C GLU A 80 -1.22 2.24 -9.53
N GLY A 81 -1.88 1.73 -8.49
CA GLY A 81 -2.85 0.64 -8.56
C GLY A 81 -4.23 1.10 -8.10
N LEU A 82 -5.26 0.33 -8.46
CA LEU A 82 -6.58 0.47 -7.87
C LEU A 82 -6.61 -0.34 -6.57
N VAL A 83 -6.86 0.26 -5.40
CA VAL A 83 -6.93 -0.45 -4.11
C VAL A 83 -8.36 -0.45 -3.60
N LEU A 84 -8.92 -1.64 -3.41
CA LEU A 84 -10.24 -1.87 -2.83
C LEU A 84 -10.07 -2.40 -1.40
N ARG A 85 -10.56 -1.64 -0.43
CA ARG A 85 -10.63 -2.04 0.98
C ARG A 85 -12.04 -2.41 1.35
N ILE A 86 -12.23 -3.63 1.85
CA ILE A 86 -13.51 -4.16 2.29
C ILE A 86 -13.47 -4.30 3.80
N PHE A 87 -14.33 -3.53 4.49
CA PHE A 87 -14.40 -3.52 5.95
C PHE A 87 -15.56 -4.38 6.42
N GLY A 88 -15.26 -5.33 7.31
CA GLY A 88 -16.27 -6.11 8.01
C GLY A 88 -15.72 -7.39 8.62
N PRO A 89 -16.46 -8.06 9.52
CA PRO A 89 -15.97 -9.19 10.31
C PRO A 89 -15.82 -10.51 9.52
N GLY A 90 -15.85 -10.48 8.19
CA GLY A 90 -15.76 -11.69 7.35
C GLY A 90 -17.08 -12.46 7.20
N CYS A 91 -18.23 -11.79 7.35
CA CYS A 91 -19.54 -12.40 7.15
C CYS A 91 -19.83 -12.72 5.67
N VAL A 92 -20.87 -13.52 5.40
CA VAL A 92 -21.29 -13.93 4.05
C VAL A 92 -21.42 -12.73 3.09
N SER A 93 -21.93 -11.61 3.59
CA SER A 93 -22.07 -10.36 2.84
C SER A 93 -20.71 -9.74 2.45
N CYS A 94 -19.71 -9.77 3.33
CA CYS A 94 -18.35 -9.26 3.02
C CYS A 94 -17.68 -10.10 1.93
N ASN A 95 -17.84 -11.42 2.00
CA ASN A 95 -17.30 -12.35 1.00
C ASN A 95 -18.02 -12.19 -0.35
N GLY A 96 -19.34 -11.98 -0.33
CA GLY A 96 -20.11 -11.68 -1.53
C GLY A 96 -19.64 -10.40 -2.22
N LEU A 97 -19.35 -9.35 -1.45
CA LEU A 97 -18.81 -8.10 -1.97
C LEU A 97 -17.42 -8.29 -2.60
N GLN A 98 -16.55 -9.06 -1.94
CA GLN A 98 -15.22 -9.37 -2.47
C GLN A 98 -15.30 -10.13 -3.79
N ASN A 99 -16.12 -11.18 -3.86
CA ASN A 99 -16.29 -11.96 -5.09
C ASN A 99 -16.84 -11.08 -6.22
N LEU A 100 -17.85 -10.26 -5.94
CA LEU A 100 -18.41 -9.33 -6.91
C LEU A 100 -17.34 -8.35 -7.42
N ALA A 101 -16.50 -7.82 -6.53
CA ALA A 101 -15.39 -6.94 -6.90
C ALA A 101 -14.37 -7.65 -7.81
N ILE A 102 -13.97 -8.88 -7.46
CA ILE A 102 -13.04 -9.68 -8.27
C ILE A 102 -13.63 -9.93 -9.67
N GLU A 103 -14.90 -10.32 -9.76
CA GLU A 103 -15.58 -10.56 -11.04
C GLU A 103 -15.58 -9.32 -11.93
N VAL A 104 -15.98 -8.17 -11.38
CA VAL A 104 -16.03 -6.90 -12.12
C VAL A 104 -14.65 -6.46 -12.58
N LEU A 105 -13.64 -6.56 -11.71
CA LEU A 105 -12.26 -6.22 -12.05
C LEU A 105 -11.70 -7.12 -13.15
N ALA A 106 -11.99 -8.42 -13.09
CA ALA A 106 -11.59 -9.39 -14.10
C ALA A 106 -12.24 -9.11 -15.47
N GLU A 107 -13.53 -8.79 -15.49
CA GLU A 107 -14.26 -8.41 -16.71
C GLU A 107 -13.74 -7.11 -17.32
N MET A 108 -13.37 -6.15 -16.48
CA MET A 108 -12.81 -4.87 -16.92
C MET A 108 -11.32 -4.95 -17.25
N ASN A 109 -10.66 -6.08 -16.97
CA ASN A 109 -9.22 -6.30 -17.11
C ASN A 109 -8.38 -5.23 -16.37
N ILE A 110 -8.83 -4.86 -15.16
CA ILE A 110 -8.16 -3.87 -14.30
C ILE A 110 -7.43 -4.61 -13.18
N ALA A 111 -6.14 -4.33 -13.04
CA ALA A 111 -5.35 -4.81 -11.91
C ALA A 111 -5.68 -3.97 -10.66
N ALA A 112 -6.06 -4.64 -9.58
CA ALA A 112 -6.37 -4.00 -8.31
C ALA A 112 -5.89 -4.84 -7.11
N ASP A 113 -5.51 -4.18 -6.03
CA ASP A 113 -5.26 -4.82 -4.74
C ASP A 113 -6.56 -4.86 -3.94
N ILE A 114 -6.86 -5.99 -3.31
CA ILE A 114 -8.08 -6.18 -2.52
C ILE A 114 -7.70 -6.56 -1.10
N GLU A 115 -7.95 -5.65 -0.16
CA GLU A 115 -7.64 -5.82 1.24
C GLU A 115 -8.94 -6.03 2.04
N GLN A 116 -8.98 -7.09 2.85
CA GLN A 116 -10.06 -7.30 3.81
C GLN A 116 -9.61 -6.83 5.20
N ILE A 117 -10.38 -5.91 5.76
CA ILE A 117 -10.10 -5.29 7.05
C ILE A 117 -11.14 -5.79 8.03
N HIS A 118 -10.68 -6.61 8.97
CA HIS A 118 -11.51 -7.23 10.01
C HIS A 118 -11.30 -6.59 11.38
N ASP A 119 -10.23 -5.80 11.56
CA ASP A 119 -9.89 -5.17 12.83
C ASP A 119 -10.86 -4.00 13.14
N PRO A 120 -11.65 -4.08 14.23
CA PRO A 120 -12.56 -3.00 14.63
C PRO A 120 -11.88 -1.64 14.80
N ASP A 121 -10.64 -1.61 15.27
CA ASP A 121 -9.91 -0.36 15.47
C ASP A 121 -9.54 0.28 14.12
N GLU A 122 -9.19 -0.53 13.12
CA GLU A 122 -8.91 -0.06 11.76
C GLU A 122 -10.18 0.41 11.04
N ILE A 123 -11.29 -0.30 11.22
CA ILE A 123 -12.63 0.09 10.73
C ILE A 123 -13.03 1.46 11.30
N GLY A 124 -12.87 1.65 12.61
CA GLY A 124 -13.17 2.92 13.28
C GLY A 124 -12.29 4.07 12.79
N ARG A 125 -10.98 3.86 12.62
CA ARG A 125 -10.05 4.85 12.07
C ARG A 125 -10.37 5.24 10.63
N ALA A 126 -10.94 4.31 9.85
CA ALA A 126 -11.38 4.56 8.48
C ALA A 126 -12.70 5.35 8.38
N GLY A 127 -13.34 5.69 9.51
CA GLY A 127 -14.60 6.43 9.54
C GLY A 127 -15.81 5.58 9.12
N VAL A 128 -15.68 4.25 9.13
CA VAL A 128 -16.76 3.33 8.76
C VAL A 128 -17.69 3.15 9.95
N LEU A 129 -18.95 3.59 9.80
CA LEU A 129 -19.97 3.45 10.84
C LEU A 129 -20.70 2.12 10.76
N GLN A 130 -20.89 1.59 9.55
CA GLN A 130 -21.63 0.35 9.31
C GLN A 130 -20.89 -0.55 8.32
N THR A 131 -20.82 -1.83 8.65
CA THR A 131 -20.25 -2.88 7.80
C THR A 131 -21.35 -3.75 7.20
N PRO A 132 -21.20 -4.29 5.98
CA PRO A 132 -20.02 -4.23 5.13
C PRO A 132 -19.80 -2.83 4.54
N ALA A 133 -18.54 -2.41 4.40
CA ALA A 133 -18.18 -1.15 3.76
C ALA A 133 -17.13 -1.36 2.67
N LEU A 134 -17.18 -0.55 1.63
CA LEU A 134 -16.24 -0.56 0.51
C LEU A 134 -15.59 0.80 0.37
N MET A 135 -14.27 0.81 0.30
CA MET A 135 -13.44 1.97 0.02
C MET A 135 -12.58 1.69 -1.20
N ILE A 136 -12.49 2.66 -2.11
CA ILE A 136 -11.69 2.56 -3.34
C ILE A 136 -10.72 3.73 -3.36
N ASN A 137 -9.41 3.45 -3.47
CA ASN A 137 -8.32 4.44 -3.43
C ASN A 137 -8.45 5.42 -2.25
N GLY A 138 -8.77 4.89 -1.06
CA GLY A 138 -8.95 5.69 0.16
C GLY A 138 -10.27 6.45 0.26
N GLN A 139 -11.16 6.37 -0.74
CA GLN A 139 -12.48 7.00 -0.70
C GLN A 139 -13.57 6.00 -0.34
N LEU A 140 -14.31 6.26 0.75
CA LEU A 140 -15.44 5.43 1.15
C LEU A 140 -16.59 5.55 0.14
N LYS A 141 -16.95 4.45 -0.53
CA LYS A 141 -18.02 4.40 -1.54
C LYS A 141 -19.32 3.79 -1.00
N SER A 142 -19.23 2.81 -0.11
CA SER A 142 -20.40 2.20 0.54
C SER A 142 -20.15 1.92 2.01
N SER A 143 -21.18 2.04 2.84
CA SER A 143 -21.18 1.63 4.26
C SER A 143 -22.57 1.09 4.62
N GLY A 144 -22.63 -0.12 5.16
CA GLY A 144 -23.87 -0.79 5.59
C GLY A 144 -24.72 -1.39 4.47
N LEU A 145 -24.36 -1.20 3.20
CA LEU A 145 -25.10 -1.72 2.05
C LEU A 145 -24.17 -2.41 1.04
N LEU A 146 -24.67 -3.49 0.46
CA LEU A 146 -24.04 -4.14 -0.69
C LEU A 146 -24.38 -3.38 -1.98
N PRO A 147 -23.38 -2.82 -2.69
CA PRO A 147 -23.62 -2.18 -3.98
C PRO A 147 -24.09 -3.21 -5.02
N THR A 148 -24.83 -2.73 -6.01
CA THR A 148 -25.12 -3.52 -7.21
C THR A 148 -23.88 -3.58 -8.10
N ARG A 149 -23.80 -4.61 -8.96
CA ARG A 149 -22.73 -4.77 -9.95
C ARG A 149 -22.51 -3.50 -10.79
N ALA A 150 -23.57 -2.92 -11.34
CA ALA A 150 -23.50 -1.72 -12.16
C ALA A 150 -22.93 -0.50 -11.41
N LEU A 151 -23.25 -0.37 -10.12
CA LEU A 151 -22.73 0.72 -9.29
C LEU A 151 -21.24 0.54 -8.99
N LEU A 152 -20.81 -0.71 -8.77
CA LEU A 152 -19.40 -1.04 -8.56
C LEU A 152 -18.56 -0.76 -9.82
N GLU A 153 -19.06 -1.17 -10.99
CA GLU A 153 -18.45 -0.84 -12.29
C GLU A 153 -18.30 0.68 -12.48
N GLN A 154 -19.34 1.44 -12.14
CA GLN A 154 -19.30 2.90 -12.23
C GLN A 154 -18.19 3.47 -11.34
N TRP A 155 -18.09 3.07 -10.07
CA TRP A 155 -17.04 3.57 -9.18
C TRP A 155 -15.63 3.20 -9.65
N ILE A 156 -15.46 2.00 -10.20
CA ILE A 156 -14.18 1.57 -10.75
C ILE A 156 -13.83 2.43 -11.97
N ARG A 157 -14.77 2.67 -12.90
CA ARG A 157 -14.53 3.55 -14.07
C ARG A 157 -14.22 5.00 -13.68
N GLU A 158 -14.89 5.54 -12.66
CA GLU A 158 -14.64 6.90 -12.17
C GLU A 158 -13.23 7.08 -11.60
N VAL A 159 -12.63 6.00 -11.08
CA VAL A 159 -11.30 6.03 -10.46
C VAL A 159 -10.20 5.58 -11.42
N SER A 160 -10.53 4.77 -12.43
CA SER A 160 -9.60 4.27 -13.45
C SER A 160 -9.55 5.09 -14.75
N GLY A 161 -10.36 6.14 -14.89
CA GLY A 161 -10.39 7.05 -16.05
C GLY A 161 -9.67 8.36 -15.80
#